data_AF-A0A838NS31-F1
#
_entry.id   AF-A0A838NS31-F1
#
_cell.length_a   1.000
_cell.length_b   1.000
_cell.length_c   1.000
_cell.angle_alpha   90.00
_cell.angle_beta   90.00
_cell.angle_gamma   90.00
#
_symmetry.space_group_name_H-M   'P 1'
#
loop_
_entity.id
_entity.type
_entity.pdbx_description
1 polymer ?
#
loop_
_entity_poly.entity_id
_entity_poly.type
_entity_poly.pdbx_seq_one_letter_code
_entity_poly.pdbx_strand_id
1 'polypeptide(L)'
;MTLAQQLANVGSEVDRAIRSSQAGRSGRFEKALDRALELFDLTAGDDRWHGPRRREILRAREEFCRLFYDDDSPPGSARSLSKYFLQFAVLARARGPRK
;
A
#
# COMPACT_ATOMS: atom_id res chain seq x y z
N MET A 1 -1.33 -9.97 -13.85
CA MET A 1 -0.49 -9.21 -12.89
C MET A 1 0.00 -10.14 -11.79
N THR A 2 1.28 -10.08 -11.42
CA THR A 2 1.84 -10.85 -10.28
C THR A 2 1.50 -10.17 -8.96
N LEU A 3 1.62 -10.89 -7.82
CA LEU A 3 1.43 -10.30 -6.49
C LEU A 3 2.36 -9.10 -6.26
N ALA A 4 3.62 -9.20 -6.69
CA ALA A 4 4.58 -8.11 -6.56
C ALA A 4 4.14 -6.86 -7.32
N GLN A 5 3.57 -7.01 -8.52
CA GLN A 5 3.04 -5.88 -9.28
C GLN A 5 1.78 -5.29 -8.63
N GLN A 6 0.87 -6.11 -8.10
CA GLN A 6 -0.30 -5.62 -7.35
C GLN A 6 0.14 -4.82 -6.11
N LEU A 7 1.04 -5.37 -5.31
CA LEU A 7 1.57 -4.69 -4.12
C LEU A 7 2.42 -3.47 -4.46
N ALA A 8 3.10 -3.43 -5.61
CA ALA A 8 3.78 -2.22 -6.09
C ALA A 8 2.78 -1.10 -6.43
N ASN A 9 1.63 -1.44 -7.02
CA ASN A 9 0.57 -0.47 -7.30
C ASN A 9 -0.06 0.05 -6.01
N VAL A 10 -0.39 -0.84 -5.06
CA VAL A 10 -0.84 -0.46 -3.70
C VAL A 10 0.17 0.49 -3.07
N GLY A 11 1.44 0.11 -3.05
CA GLY A 11 2.53 0.89 -2.49
C GLY A 11 2.67 2.29 -3.05
N SER A 12 2.43 2.45 -4.35
CA SER A 12 2.50 3.75 -5.02
C SER A 12 1.43 4.72 -4.50
N GLU A 13 0.23 4.23 -4.25
CA GLU A 13 -0.87 5.04 -3.72
C GLU A 13 -0.77 5.23 -2.19
N VAL A 14 -0.24 4.24 -1.46
CA VAL A 14 0.16 4.40 -0.05
C VAL A 14 1.15 5.56 0.12
N ASP A 15 2.24 5.57 -0.66
CA ASP A 15 3.23 6.66 -0.61
C ASP A 15 2.61 8.01 -1.02
N ARG A 16 1.69 8.01 -1.99
CA ARG A 16 1.00 9.23 -2.42
C ARG A 16 0.10 9.78 -1.32
N ALA A 17 -0.62 8.91 -0.60
CA ALA A 17 -1.47 9.29 0.52
C ALA A 17 -0.63 9.87 1.66
N ILE A 18 0.43 9.17 2.08
CA ILE A 18 1.36 9.63 3.12
C ILE A 18 1.92 11.01 2.79
N ARG A 19 2.48 11.19 1.59
CA ARG A 19 3.08 12.47 1.16
C ARG A 19 2.06 13.59 1.04
N SER A 20 0.84 13.30 0.58
CA SER A 20 -0.21 14.31 0.42
C SER A 20 -0.78 14.75 1.77
N SER A 21 -0.94 13.82 2.72
CA SER A 21 -1.32 14.11 4.09
C SER A 21 -0.27 14.99 4.78
N GLN A 22 1.01 14.59 4.75
CA GLN A 22 2.12 15.37 5.32
C GLN A 22 2.26 16.77 4.71
N ALA A 23 1.87 16.94 3.46
CA ALA A 23 1.91 18.23 2.75
C ALA A 23 0.62 19.06 2.90
N GLY A 24 -0.36 18.62 3.71
CA GLY A 24 -1.63 19.32 3.91
C GLY A 24 -2.51 19.42 2.65
N ARG A 25 -2.36 18.49 1.70
CA ARG A 25 -3.07 18.50 0.41
C ARG A 25 -4.30 17.59 0.46
N SER A 26 -5.32 17.97 1.23
CA SER A 26 -6.49 17.12 1.56
C SER A 26 -7.13 16.45 0.34
N GLY A 27 -7.45 17.20 -0.72
CA GLY A 27 -8.07 16.60 -1.92
C GLY A 27 -7.15 15.65 -2.72
N ARG A 28 -5.82 15.73 -2.57
CA ARG A 28 -4.89 14.72 -3.13
C ARG A 28 -4.74 13.53 -2.19
N PHE A 29 -4.79 13.77 -0.89
CA PHE A 29 -4.77 12.74 0.13
C PHE A 29 -5.99 11.82 0.01
N GLU A 30 -7.21 12.37 0.00
CA GLU A 30 -8.46 11.60 -0.11
C GLU A 30 -8.46 10.69 -1.34
N LYS A 31 -8.12 11.24 -2.52
CA LYS A 31 -8.04 10.45 -3.75
C LYS A 31 -7.01 9.32 -3.68
N ALA A 32 -5.86 9.57 -3.07
CA ALA A 32 -4.81 8.56 -2.90
C ALA A 32 -5.20 7.50 -1.88
N LEU A 33 -5.87 7.91 -0.81
CA LEU A 33 -6.39 7.04 0.25
C LEU A 33 -7.43 6.08 -0.33
N ASP A 34 -8.46 6.62 -0.99
CA ASP A 34 -9.52 5.82 -1.63
C ASP A 34 -8.93 4.81 -2.61
N ARG A 35 -7.99 5.27 -3.46
CA ARG A 35 -7.34 4.40 -4.45
C ARG A 35 -6.48 3.32 -3.80
N ALA A 36 -5.76 3.64 -2.73
CA ALA A 36 -4.98 2.66 -1.99
C ALA A 36 -5.88 1.58 -1.37
N LEU A 37 -6.98 1.99 -0.73
CA LEU A 37 -7.96 1.06 -0.14
C LEU A 37 -8.61 0.17 -1.20
N GLU A 38 -9.03 0.74 -2.33
CA GLU A 38 -9.55 -0.02 -3.47
C GLU A 38 -8.53 -1.06 -3.96
N LEU A 39 -7.25 -0.68 -4.10
CA LEU A 39 -6.19 -1.59 -4.53
C LEU A 39 -5.91 -2.69 -3.49
N PHE A 40 -5.98 -2.37 -2.20
CA PHE A 40 -5.89 -3.38 -1.14
C PHE A 40 -7.02 -4.41 -1.27
N ASP A 41 -8.26 -3.93 -1.41
CA ASP A 41 -9.46 -4.78 -1.45
C ASP A 41 -9.46 -5.65 -2.73
N LEU A 42 -9.10 -5.07 -3.88
CA LEU A 42 -8.91 -5.81 -5.14
C LEU A 42 -7.78 -6.86 -5.03
N THR A 43 -6.68 -6.54 -4.34
CA THR A 43 -5.56 -7.48 -4.18
C THR A 43 -5.91 -8.59 -3.19
N ALA A 44 -6.61 -8.29 -2.09
CA ALA A 44 -7.05 -9.28 -1.11
C ALA A 44 -8.14 -10.21 -1.67
N GLY A 45 -9.03 -9.67 -2.52
CA GLY A 45 -10.10 -10.40 -3.20
C GLY A 45 -9.63 -11.30 -4.35
N ASP A 46 -8.36 -11.23 -4.75
CA ASP A 46 -7.79 -12.12 -5.74
C ASP A 46 -7.59 -13.53 -5.16
N ASP A 47 -8.31 -14.52 -5.69
CA ASP A 47 -8.31 -15.90 -5.18
C ASP A 47 -6.96 -16.60 -5.29
N ARG A 48 -6.04 -16.08 -6.11
CA ARG A 48 -4.66 -16.57 -6.19
C ARG A 48 -3.87 -16.35 -4.88
N TRP A 49 -4.31 -15.42 -4.02
CA TRP A 49 -3.61 -15.01 -2.80
C TRP A 49 -4.28 -15.47 -1.51
N HIS A 50 -4.88 -16.66 -1.48
CA HIS A 50 -5.57 -17.18 -0.30
C HIS A 50 -4.67 -17.41 0.93
N GLY A 51 -5.31 -17.59 2.10
CA GLY A 51 -4.66 -17.99 3.34
C GLY A 51 -3.70 -16.93 3.91
N PRO A 52 -2.44 -17.28 4.25
CA PRO A 52 -1.47 -16.34 4.83
C PRO A 52 -1.25 -15.06 4.00
N ARG A 53 -1.30 -15.14 2.67
CA ARG A 53 -1.07 -13.97 1.80
C ARG A 53 -2.20 -12.96 1.93
N ARG A 54 -3.47 -13.39 1.85
CA ARG A 54 -4.65 -12.54 2.06
C ARG A 54 -4.61 -11.87 3.43
N ARG A 55 -4.26 -12.62 4.47
CA ARG A 55 -4.14 -12.08 5.84
C ARG A 55 -3.08 -10.98 5.93
N GLU A 56 -1.93 -11.18 5.29
CA GLU A 56 -0.87 -10.17 5.26
C GLU A 56 -1.28 -8.91 4.49
N ILE A 57 -2.00 -9.06 3.36
CA ILE A 57 -2.53 -7.92 2.59
C ILE A 57 -3.51 -7.11 3.46
N LEU A 58 -4.42 -7.79 4.15
CA LEU A 58 -5.40 -7.13 5.03
C LEU A 58 -4.72 -6.48 6.24
N ARG A 59 -3.67 -7.10 6.81
CA ARG A 59 -2.88 -6.48 7.87
C ARG A 59 -2.15 -5.23 7.40
N ALA A 60 -1.57 -5.24 6.20
CA ALA A 60 -0.95 -4.05 5.62
C ALA A 60 -1.97 -2.92 5.37
N ARG A 61 -3.21 -3.27 5.01
CA ARG A 61 -4.34 -2.33 4.91
C ARG A 61 -4.69 -1.74 6.27
N GLU A 62 -4.76 -2.55 7.32
CA GLU A 62 -5.01 -2.08 8.70
C GLU A 62 -3.93 -1.12 9.17
N GLU A 63 -2.65 -1.46 8.99
CA GLU A 63 -1.53 -0.57 9.33
C GLU A 63 -1.56 0.72 8.53
N PHE A 64 -1.96 0.68 7.26
CA PHE A 64 -2.17 1.88 6.45
C PHE A 64 -3.28 2.79 7.00
N CYS A 65 -4.43 2.23 7.36
CA CYS A 65 -5.52 2.99 7.98
C CYS A 65 -5.10 3.57 9.33
N ARG A 66 -4.36 2.81 10.14
CA ARG A 66 -3.86 3.24 11.45
C ARG A 66 -3.07 4.55 11.35
N LEU A 67 -2.32 4.78 10.26
CA LEU A 67 -1.55 6.01 10.06
C LEU A 67 -2.38 7.30 10.10
N PHE A 68 -3.67 7.23 9.78
CA PHE A 68 -4.52 8.41 9.60
C PHE A 68 -5.71 8.47 10.55
N TYR A 69 -6.08 7.35 11.17
CA TYR A 69 -7.30 7.22 11.96
C TYR A 69 -7.05 6.74 13.40
N ASP A 70 -5.80 6.50 13.78
CA ASP A 70 -5.41 6.12 15.13
C ASP A 70 -4.47 7.19 15.69
N ASP A 71 -4.90 7.82 16.78
CA ASP A 71 -4.14 8.88 17.46
C ASP A 71 -2.82 8.35 18.06
N ASP A 72 -2.74 7.03 18.32
CA ASP A 72 -1.58 6.36 18.92
C ASP A 72 -0.71 5.62 17.88
N SER A 73 -0.81 5.97 16.59
CA SER A 73 0.05 5.38 15.56
C SER A 73 1.54 5.51 15.92
N PRO A 74 2.30 4.38 15.99
CA PRO A 74 3.69 4.43 16.41
C PRO A 74 4.56 5.39 15.57
N PRO A 75 5.55 6.07 16.19
CA PRO A 75 6.49 6.89 15.46
C PRO A 75 7.22 6.09 14.38
N GLY A 76 7.26 6.62 13.17
CA GLY A 76 7.94 5.98 12.03
C GLY A 76 7.12 4.95 11.27
N SER A 77 5.87 4.66 11.65
CA SER A 77 4.98 3.73 10.94
C SER A 77 4.86 4.03 9.45
N ALA A 78 4.73 5.31 9.07
CA ALA A 78 4.68 5.72 7.67
C ALA A 78 5.94 5.31 6.89
N ARG A 79 7.14 5.51 7.48
CA ARG A 79 8.41 5.12 6.87
C ARG A 79 8.53 3.59 6.74
N SER A 80 8.11 2.86 7.77
CA SER A 80 8.11 1.39 7.76
C SER A 80 7.20 0.84 6.66
N LEU A 81 6.01 1.42 6.51
CA LEU A 81 5.05 1.03 5.48
C LEU A 81 5.56 1.35 4.07
N SER A 82 6.11 2.54 3.84
CA SER A 82 6.77 2.89 2.57
C SER A 82 7.91 1.91 2.25
N LYS A 83 8.74 1.55 3.24
CA LYS A 83 9.86 0.61 3.06
C LYS A 83 9.37 -0.79 2.71
N TYR A 84 8.29 -1.25 3.35
CA TYR A 84 7.65 -2.53 3.05
C TYR A 84 7.20 -2.60 1.59
N PHE A 85 6.45 -1.60 1.13
CA PHE A 85 5.95 -1.57 -0.24
C PHE A 85 7.02 -1.34 -1.31
N LEU A 86 8.09 -0.60 -0.98
CA LEU A 86 9.23 -0.40 -1.88
C LEU A 86 9.86 -1.72 -2.33
N GLN A 87 9.89 -2.75 -1.46
CA GLN A 87 10.44 -4.06 -1.84
C GLN A 87 9.66 -4.70 -3.00
N PHE A 88 8.34 -4.55 -3.00
CA PHE A 88 7.50 -5.07 -4.07
C PHE A 88 7.64 -4.25 -5.36
N ALA A 89 7.83 -2.94 -5.28
CA ALA A 89 8.13 -2.11 -6.45
C ALA A 89 9.46 -2.51 -7.11
N VAL A 90 10.51 -2.75 -6.32
CA VAL A 90 11.80 -3.26 -6.82
C VAL A 90 11.63 -4.63 -7.48
N LEU A 91 10.93 -5.55 -6.81
CA LEU A 91 10.70 -6.89 -7.34
C LEU A 91 9.85 -6.89 -8.63
N ALA A 92 8.81 -6.07 -8.68
CA ALA A 92 7.95 -5.91 -9.84
C ALA A 92 8.75 -5.39 -11.05
N ARG A 93 9.68 -4.45 -10.83
CA ARG A 93 10.58 -3.94 -11.88
C ARG A 93 11.58 -4.99 -12.34
N ALA A 94 12.18 -5.74 -11.42
CA ALA A 94 13.15 -6.79 -11.76
C ALA A 94 12.52 -7.94 -12.58
N ARG A 95 11.21 -8.17 -12.42
CA ARG A 95 10.42 -9.18 -13.14
C ARG A 95 9.62 -8.62 -14.32
N GLY A 96 9.74 -7.33 -14.62
CA GLY A 96 9.17 -6.73 -15.82
C GLY A 96 9.87 -7.27 -17.07
N PRO A 97 9.23 -7.21 -18.26
CA PRO A 97 9.89 -7.60 -19.49
C PRO A 97 11.19 -6.81 -19.62
N ARG A 98 12.32 -7.51 -19.76
CA ARG A 98 13.56 -6.89 -20.23
C ARG A 98 13.22 -6.32 -21.60
N LYS A 99 13.29 -4.99 -21.74
CA LYS A 99 13.32 -4.35 -23.05
C LYS A 99 14.51 -4.89 -23.85
#